data_AF-A0A7V2Z2W1-F1
#
_entry.id   AF-A0A7V2Z2W1-F1
#
_cell.length_a   1.000
_cell.length_b   1.000
_cell.length_c   1.000
_cell.angle_alpha   90.00
_cell.angle_beta   90.00
_cell.angle_gamma   90.00
#
_symmetry.space_group_name_H-M   'P 1'
#
loop_
_entity.id
_entity.type
_entity.pdbx_description
1 polymer ?
#
loop_
_entity_poly.entity_id
_entity_poly.type
_entity_poly.pdbx_seq_one_letter_code
_entity_poly.pdbx_strand_id
1 'polypeptide(L)'
;MNRAGRMGRFWHRLKKRKAQYARCLLAGLAILALADGVAWMGHLRGIENRVFDALTFWQTQTRDPRMAIVAIDDDAFAAVGKVQPVDRAFLADVVTTVARCAPAAIILDFTFDAPTAPDRDARLVGALRDAARAAPVILAVGPDAVDGARASRRPDLAGARAPGRFYPALEAAVGHEGLFPAFAGVPKDADTVIRRFVGAVRDRNGTALPVLAAAALVHSGATRPDDPPVSDAIELDLSRSRVEAVQTDCRLRLETGRLYPIRFNGPSGTVTTLPAGLLSALSDAVAEDNPLRGSFVFIGA
;
A
#
# COMPACT_ATOMS: atom_id res chain seq x y z
N MET A 1 55.72 -9.84 59.55
CA MET A 1 55.25 -9.57 58.16
C MET A 1 54.03 -8.64 58.22
N ASN A 2 54.17 -7.37 57.82
CA ASN A 2 53.29 -6.26 58.23
C ASN A 2 51.88 -6.25 57.58
N ARG A 3 50.82 -6.20 58.42
CA ARG A 3 49.40 -6.11 58.00
C ARG A 3 49.05 -4.79 57.29
N ALA A 4 49.71 -3.68 57.64
CA ALA A 4 49.45 -2.35 57.09
C ALA A 4 49.71 -2.23 55.58
N GLY A 5 50.78 -2.88 55.07
CA GLY A 5 51.09 -2.89 53.63
C GLY A 5 50.15 -3.74 52.77
N ARG A 6 49.35 -4.63 53.40
CA ARG A 6 48.37 -5.47 52.71
C ARG A 6 47.08 -4.69 52.42
N MET A 7 46.67 -3.82 53.35
CA MET A 7 45.47 -2.97 53.21
C MET A 7 45.65 -1.89 52.14
N GLY A 8 46.79 -1.18 52.12
CA GLY A 8 47.08 -0.14 51.11
C GLY A 8 47.09 -0.68 49.67
N ARG A 9 47.62 -1.89 49.46
CA ARG A 9 47.60 -2.56 48.16
C ARG A 9 46.19 -3.01 47.73
N PHE A 10 45.32 -3.35 48.67
CA PHE A 10 43.92 -3.71 48.40
C PHE A 10 43.11 -2.49 47.93
N TRP A 11 43.25 -1.35 48.61
CA TRP A 11 42.61 -0.08 48.23
C TRP A 11 43.12 0.46 46.89
N HIS A 12 44.42 0.32 46.59
CA HIS A 12 44.98 0.70 45.29
C HIS A 12 44.48 -0.18 44.13
N ARG A 13 44.25 -1.48 44.38
CA ARG A 13 43.66 -2.41 43.40
C ARG A 13 42.18 -2.11 43.15
N LEU A 14 41.41 -1.75 44.20
CA LEU A 14 40.02 -1.32 44.06
C LEU A 14 39.87 0.00 43.30
N LYS A 15 40.71 1.01 43.59
CA LYS A 15 40.74 2.27 42.82
C LYS A 15 41.11 2.04 41.35
N LYS A 16 42.09 1.17 41.06
CA LYS A 16 42.46 0.79 39.68
C LYS A 16 41.31 0.07 38.96
N ARG A 17 40.62 -0.87 39.62
CA ARG A 17 39.47 -1.57 39.05
C ARG A 17 38.29 -0.62 38.77
N LYS A 18 37.94 0.26 39.70
CA LYS A 18 36.89 1.28 39.48
C LYS A 18 37.24 2.23 38.33
N ALA A 19 38.49 2.67 38.23
CA ALA A 19 38.95 3.49 37.10
C ALA A 19 38.88 2.73 35.76
N GLN A 20 39.13 1.42 35.77
CA GLN A 20 39.03 0.59 34.57
C GLN A 20 37.58 0.37 34.15
N TYR A 21 36.66 0.12 35.09
CA TYR A 21 35.23 0.07 34.79
C TYR A 21 34.71 1.41 34.26
N ALA A 22 35.11 2.53 34.86
CA ALA A 22 34.73 3.87 34.38
C ALA A 22 35.25 4.14 32.96
N ARG A 23 36.47 3.71 32.63
CA ARG A 23 37.02 3.82 31.26
C ARG A 23 36.26 2.94 30.28
N CYS A 24 35.89 1.71 30.65
CA CYS A 24 35.06 0.86 29.80
C CYS A 24 33.67 1.46 29.57
N LEU A 25 33.07 2.06 30.61
CA LEU A 25 31.77 2.73 30.51
C LEU A 25 31.84 3.97 29.61
N LEU A 26 32.88 4.80 29.78
CA LEU A 26 33.11 5.96 28.92
C LEU A 26 33.40 5.57 27.48
N ALA A 27 34.17 4.50 27.25
CA ALA A 27 34.38 3.96 25.91
C ALA A 27 33.06 3.46 25.30
N GLY A 28 32.24 2.75 26.07
CA GLY A 28 30.92 2.30 25.62
C GLY A 28 29.99 3.47 25.26
N LEU A 29 29.92 4.51 26.11
CA LEU A 29 29.16 5.73 25.84
C LEU A 29 29.69 6.49 24.62
N ALA A 30 31.00 6.57 24.45
CA ALA A 30 31.62 7.21 23.29
C ALA A 30 31.28 6.44 22.00
N ILE A 31 31.31 5.12 22.01
CA ILE A 31 30.91 4.28 20.88
C ILE A 31 29.42 4.49 20.55
N LEU A 32 28.54 4.52 21.57
CA LEU A 32 27.11 4.79 21.37
C LEU A 32 26.87 6.17 20.77
N ALA A 33 27.51 7.22 21.30
CA ALA A 33 27.41 8.58 20.77
C ALA A 33 27.95 8.71 19.35
N LEU A 34 29.02 7.96 19.03
CA LEU A 34 29.61 7.95 17.69
C LEU A 34 28.72 7.19 16.70
N ALA A 35 28.10 6.08 17.12
CA ALA A 35 27.11 5.35 16.33
C ALA A 35 25.86 6.21 16.05
N ASP A 36 25.36 6.93 17.06
CA ASP A 36 24.23 7.85 16.93
C ASP A 36 24.57 9.05 16.02
N GLY A 37 25.77 9.60 16.15
CA GLY A 37 26.28 10.65 15.27
C GLY A 37 26.41 10.20 13.80
N VAL A 38 26.87 8.97 13.56
CA VAL A 38 26.95 8.39 12.21
C VAL A 38 25.55 8.06 11.67
N ALA A 39 24.61 7.64 12.51
CA ALA A 39 23.21 7.44 12.14
C ALA A 39 22.53 8.76 11.73
N TRP A 40 22.82 9.86 12.44
CA TRP A 40 22.36 11.21 12.10
C TRP A 40 22.90 11.71 10.75
N MET A 41 24.11 11.29 10.35
CA MET A 41 24.66 11.59 9.02
C MET A 41 24.04 10.75 7.89
N GLY A 42 23.09 9.85 8.19
CA GLY A 42 22.31 9.08 7.20
C GLY A 42 23.09 7.97 6.48
N HIS A 43 24.39 7.81 6.73
CA HIS A 43 25.25 6.86 6.01
C HIS A 43 24.95 5.38 6.34
N LEU A 44 24.41 5.09 7.54
CA LEU A 44 24.03 3.73 7.93
C LEU A 44 22.65 3.30 7.42
N ARG A 45 21.80 4.25 7.00
CA ARG A 45 20.44 3.95 6.51
C ARG A 45 20.44 3.02 5.29
N GLY A 46 21.45 3.14 4.42
CA GLY A 46 21.59 2.25 3.28
C GLY A 46 21.91 0.80 3.68
N ILE A 47 22.65 0.59 4.77
CA ILE A 47 22.96 -0.75 5.30
C ILE A 47 21.75 -1.29 6.05
N GLU A 48 21.08 -0.45 6.84
CA GLU A 48 19.84 -0.80 7.54
C GLU A 48 18.76 -1.31 6.57
N ASN A 49 18.54 -0.59 5.46
CA ASN A 49 17.61 -1.03 4.42
C ASN A 49 18.01 -2.39 3.83
N ARG A 50 19.30 -2.62 3.52
CA ARG A 50 19.76 -3.92 2.98
C ARG A 50 19.61 -5.07 3.96
N VAL A 51 19.89 -4.84 5.25
CA VAL A 51 19.71 -5.85 6.30
C VAL A 51 18.23 -6.17 6.47
N PHE A 52 17.38 -5.14 6.45
CA PHE A 52 15.93 -5.30 6.51
C PHE A 52 15.38 -6.08 5.30
N ASP A 53 15.86 -5.78 4.09
CA ASP A 53 15.50 -6.51 2.87
C ASP A 53 15.92 -7.98 2.96
N ALA A 54 17.14 -8.25 3.42
CA ALA A 54 17.65 -9.62 3.59
C ALA A 54 16.86 -10.43 4.64
N LEU A 55 16.53 -9.81 5.78
CA LEU A 55 15.71 -10.44 6.81
C LEU A 55 14.29 -10.73 6.32
N THR A 56 13.71 -9.83 5.54
CA THR A 56 12.37 -9.99 4.96
C THR A 56 12.37 -11.10 3.90
N PHE A 57 13.42 -11.17 3.07
CA PHE A 57 13.58 -12.22 2.06
C PHE A 57 13.60 -13.64 2.66
N TRP A 58 14.13 -13.80 3.88
CA TRP A 58 14.27 -15.11 4.53
C TRP A 58 13.04 -15.55 5.33
N GLN A 59 12.02 -14.71 5.45
CA GLN A 59 10.76 -15.10 6.08
C GLN A 59 9.98 -16.04 5.16
N THR A 60 9.36 -17.07 5.76
CA THR A 60 8.62 -18.10 5.02
C THR A 60 7.48 -17.48 4.20
N GLN A 61 7.49 -17.76 2.89
CA GLN A 61 6.52 -17.23 1.94
C GLN A 61 5.19 -17.97 2.07
N THR A 62 4.31 -17.48 2.94
CA THR A 62 2.92 -17.95 2.96
C THR A 62 2.11 -17.06 2.04
N ARG A 63 1.67 -17.59 0.90
CA ARG A 63 0.82 -16.84 -0.02
C ARG A 63 -0.52 -16.53 0.65
N ASP A 64 -0.96 -15.29 0.59
CA ASP A 64 -2.34 -14.95 0.99
C ASP A 64 -3.28 -15.27 -0.18
N PRO A 65 -4.12 -16.32 -0.10
CA PRO A 65 -4.99 -16.72 -1.20
C PRO A 65 -6.09 -15.69 -1.50
N ARG A 66 -6.25 -14.66 -0.66
CA ARG A 66 -7.30 -13.65 -0.77
C ARG A 66 -6.88 -12.46 -1.60
N MET A 67 -5.61 -12.35 -1.99
CA MET A 67 -5.11 -11.24 -2.80
C MET A 67 -4.45 -11.77 -4.06
N ALA A 68 -4.74 -11.14 -5.18
CA ALA A 68 -4.07 -11.38 -6.44
C ALA A 68 -3.73 -10.05 -7.12
N ILE A 69 -2.59 -10.00 -7.78
CA ILE A 69 -2.14 -8.87 -8.59
C ILE A 69 -2.17 -9.31 -10.04
N VAL A 70 -2.83 -8.55 -10.89
CA VAL A 70 -2.72 -8.61 -12.33
C VAL A 70 -1.76 -7.51 -12.73
N ALA A 71 -0.51 -7.88 -12.93
CA ALA A 71 0.57 -6.96 -13.26
C ALA A 71 0.57 -6.67 -14.75
N ILE A 72 0.59 -5.40 -15.13
CA ILE A 72 0.98 -4.99 -16.48
C ILE A 72 2.50 -4.99 -16.52
N ASP A 73 3.08 -6.13 -16.89
CA ASP A 73 4.52 -6.33 -16.99
C ASP A 73 5.13 -5.64 -18.22
N ASP A 74 6.46 -5.56 -18.26
CA ASP A 74 7.21 -4.97 -19.38
C ASP A 74 6.89 -5.66 -20.72
N ASP A 75 6.51 -6.93 -20.70
CA ASP A 75 6.10 -7.71 -21.87
C ASP A 75 4.70 -7.31 -22.35
N ALA A 76 3.74 -7.10 -21.45
CA ALA A 76 2.43 -6.50 -21.77
C ALA A 76 2.58 -5.05 -22.23
N PHE A 77 3.48 -4.28 -21.62
CA PHE A 77 3.84 -2.94 -22.10
C PHE A 77 4.43 -3.01 -23.51
N ALA A 78 5.31 -3.97 -23.81
CA ALA A 78 5.86 -4.16 -25.15
C ALA A 78 4.79 -4.55 -26.17
N ALA A 79 3.86 -5.44 -25.81
CA ALA A 79 2.75 -5.88 -26.66
C ALA A 79 1.78 -4.73 -27.01
N VAL A 80 1.62 -3.75 -26.10
CA VAL A 80 0.77 -2.56 -26.28
C VAL A 80 1.59 -1.33 -26.76
N GLY A 81 2.87 -1.51 -27.11
CA GLY A 81 3.71 -0.48 -27.73
C GLY A 81 4.32 0.55 -26.78
N LYS A 82 4.38 0.27 -25.48
CA LYS A 82 4.99 1.10 -24.41
C LYS A 82 4.41 2.51 -24.31
N VAL A 83 3.13 2.66 -24.62
CA VAL A 83 2.43 3.95 -24.59
C VAL A 83 1.73 4.13 -23.25
N GLN A 84 1.99 5.28 -22.61
CA GLN A 84 1.14 5.81 -21.56
C GLN A 84 0.24 6.90 -22.16
N PRO A 85 -1.07 6.93 -21.85
CA PRO A 85 -1.81 6.01 -20.97
C PRO A 85 -1.99 4.61 -21.57
N VAL A 86 -2.09 3.59 -20.71
CA VAL A 86 -2.37 2.20 -21.11
C VAL A 86 -3.64 2.13 -21.96
N ASP A 87 -3.60 1.31 -23.01
CA ASP A 87 -4.71 1.17 -23.95
C ASP A 87 -6.01 0.73 -23.26
N ARG A 88 -7.10 1.46 -23.53
CA ARG A 88 -8.39 1.25 -22.85
C ARG A 88 -9.10 -0.01 -23.33
N ALA A 89 -8.89 -0.43 -24.58
CA ALA A 89 -9.44 -1.68 -25.08
C ALA A 89 -8.76 -2.88 -24.41
N PHE A 90 -7.43 -2.84 -24.26
CA PHE A 90 -6.68 -3.82 -23.48
C PHE A 90 -7.18 -3.91 -22.02
N LEU A 91 -7.32 -2.76 -21.33
CA LEU A 91 -7.86 -2.74 -19.97
C LEU A 91 -9.29 -3.31 -19.90
N ALA A 92 -10.14 -3.04 -20.89
CA ALA A 92 -11.49 -3.58 -20.95
C ALA A 92 -11.48 -5.12 -21.03
N ASP A 93 -10.57 -5.70 -21.82
CA ASP A 93 -10.43 -7.15 -21.96
C ASP A 93 -9.93 -7.80 -20.67
N VAL A 94 -8.93 -7.20 -20.03
CA VAL A 94 -8.43 -7.66 -18.72
C VAL A 94 -9.55 -7.61 -17.68
N VAL A 95 -10.27 -6.49 -17.57
CA VAL A 95 -11.39 -6.34 -16.63
C VAL A 95 -12.47 -7.38 -16.89
N THR A 96 -12.82 -7.62 -18.15
CA THR A 96 -13.85 -8.61 -18.54
C THR A 96 -13.42 -10.02 -18.14
N THR A 97 -12.17 -10.40 -18.41
CA THR A 97 -11.64 -11.71 -18.00
C THR A 97 -11.60 -11.86 -16.49
N VAL A 98 -11.12 -10.84 -15.77
CA VAL A 98 -11.08 -10.84 -14.30
C VAL A 98 -12.49 -10.94 -13.72
N ALA A 99 -13.49 -10.24 -14.27
CA ALA A 99 -14.87 -10.32 -13.78
C ALA A 99 -15.45 -11.73 -13.90
N ARG A 100 -15.17 -12.44 -15.01
CA ARG A 100 -15.59 -13.85 -15.22
C ARG A 100 -14.98 -14.80 -14.19
N CYS A 101 -13.87 -14.43 -13.58
CA CYS A 101 -13.24 -15.20 -12.52
C CYS A 101 -13.99 -15.18 -11.18
N ALA A 102 -15.04 -14.37 -11.05
CA ALA A 102 -15.79 -14.15 -9.81
C ALA A 102 -14.90 -13.72 -8.62
N PRO A 103 -14.17 -12.59 -8.74
CA PRO A 103 -13.37 -12.03 -7.66
C PRO A 103 -14.28 -11.45 -6.57
N ALA A 104 -13.74 -11.24 -5.37
CA ALA A 104 -14.44 -10.54 -4.29
C ALA A 104 -14.54 -9.02 -4.54
N ALA A 105 -13.53 -8.45 -5.21
CA ALA A 105 -13.54 -7.08 -5.73
C ALA A 105 -12.45 -6.93 -6.81
N ILE A 106 -12.64 -5.99 -7.73
CA ILE A 106 -11.68 -5.62 -8.76
C ILE A 106 -11.17 -4.21 -8.44
N ILE A 107 -9.86 -4.05 -8.25
CA ILE A 107 -9.23 -2.78 -7.90
C ILE A 107 -8.36 -2.36 -9.07
N LEU A 108 -8.67 -1.23 -9.71
CA LEU A 108 -7.85 -0.67 -10.79
C LEU A 108 -6.96 0.43 -10.23
N ASP A 109 -5.65 0.18 -10.19
CA ASP A 109 -4.63 1.16 -9.78
C ASP A 109 -4.12 1.97 -10.98
N PHE A 110 -5.06 2.65 -11.66
CA PHE A 110 -4.77 3.56 -12.76
C PHE A 110 -5.53 4.86 -12.57
N THR A 111 -4.88 5.97 -12.85
CA THR A 111 -5.54 7.27 -12.93
C THR A 111 -6.19 7.46 -14.29
N PHE A 112 -7.49 7.70 -14.31
CA PHE A 112 -8.29 7.92 -15.51
C PHE A 112 -8.68 9.40 -15.65
N ASP A 113 -7.71 10.30 -15.62
CA ASP A 113 -7.92 11.76 -15.56
C ASP A 113 -8.12 12.43 -16.93
N ALA A 114 -7.63 11.82 -18.01
CA ALA A 114 -7.79 12.30 -19.37
C ALA A 114 -8.46 11.27 -20.30
N PRO A 115 -9.32 11.73 -21.23
CA PRO A 115 -9.88 10.87 -22.28
C PRO A 115 -8.78 10.43 -23.27
N THR A 116 -9.03 9.32 -23.96
CA THR A 116 -8.15 8.79 -25.01
C THR A 116 -8.88 8.80 -26.37
N ALA A 117 -9.15 7.63 -26.93
CA ALA A 117 -10.00 7.46 -28.10
C ALA A 117 -11.45 7.18 -27.65
N PRO A 118 -12.47 7.91 -28.15
CA PRO A 118 -13.84 7.82 -27.64
C PRO A 118 -14.45 6.41 -27.68
N ASP A 119 -14.16 5.63 -28.72
CA ASP A 119 -14.60 4.24 -28.88
C ASP A 119 -13.96 3.31 -27.84
N ARG A 120 -12.67 3.50 -27.55
CA ARG A 120 -11.95 2.70 -26.57
C ARG A 120 -12.32 3.09 -25.13
N ASP A 121 -12.50 4.37 -24.85
CA ASP A 121 -13.01 4.86 -23.56
C ASP A 121 -14.42 4.30 -23.30
N ALA A 122 -15.30 4.33 -24.30
CA ALA A 122 -16.65 3.77 -24.19
C ALA A 122 -16.63 2.25 -23.96
N ARG A 123 -15.75 1.51 -24.63
CA ARG A 123 -15.56 0.06 -24.41
C ARG A 123 -15.13 -0.24 -22.98
N LEU A 124 -14.17 0.53 -22.44
CA LEU A 124 -13.75 0.36 -21.04
C LEU A 124 -14.89 0.68 -20.07
N VAL A 125 -15.61 1.78 -20.25
CA VAL A 125 -16.76 2.12 -19.40
C VAL A 125 -17.81 1.00 -19.45
N GLY A 126 -18.08 0.42 -20.62
CA GLY A 126 -18.97 -0.74 -20.77
C GLY A 126 -18.49 -1.95 -19.97
N ALA A 127 -17.22 -2.34 -20.15
CA ALA A 127 -16.62 -3.47 -19.43
C ALA A 127 -16.63 -3.26 -17.91
N LEU A 128 -16.35 -2.05 -17.44
CA LEU A 128 -16.39 -1.68 -16.02
C LEU A 128 -17.81 -1.81 -15.45
N ARG A 129 -18.83 -1.35 -16.18
CA ARG A 129 -20.24 -1.50 -15.77
C ARG A 129 -20.68 -2.96 -15.72
N ASP A 130 -20.31 -3.75 -16.73
CA ASP A 130 -20.66 -5.17 -16.77
C ASP A 130 -19.95 -5.92 -15.64
N ALA A 131 -18.68 -5.62 -15.38
CA ALA A 131 -17.93 -6.17 -14.25
C ALA A 131 -18.55 -5.77 -12.90
N ALA A 132 -19.02 -4.52 -12.76
CA ALA A 132 -19.66 -4.00 -11.55
C ALA A 132 -20.97 -4.73 -11.19
N ARG A 133 -21.60 -5.42 -12.15
CA ARG A 133 -22.75 -6.30 -11.88
C ARG A 133 -22.34 -7.62 -11.22
N ALA A 134 -21.10 -8.06 -11.43
CA ALA A 134 -20.59 -9.33 -10.91
C ALA A 134 -19.82 -9.15 -9.59
N ALA A 135 -19.03 -8.08 -9.47
CA ALA A 135 -18.24 -7.76 -8.29
C ALA A 135 -18.04 -6.24 -8.17
N PRO A 136 -17.79 -5.70 -6.96
CA PRO A 136 -17.49 -4.28 -6.80
C PRO A 136 -16.20 -3.92 -7.52
N VAL A 137 -16.23 -2.81 -8.26
CA VAL A 137 -15.09 -2.29 -9.00
C VAL A 137 -14.62 -0.98 -8.36
N ILE A 138 -13.37 -0.95 -7.89
CA ILE A 138 -12.77 0.18 -7.22
C ILE A 138 -11.80 0.87 -8.18
N LEU A 139 -11.99 2.18 -8.37
CA LEU A 139 -11.23 2.98 -9.33
C LEU A 139 -10.33 3.98 -8.62
N ALA A 140 -9.04 3.95 -8.95
CA ALA A 140 -8.07 4.88 -8.42
C ALA A 140 -8.31 6.32 -8.88
N VAL A 141 -8.47 7.20 -7.90
CA VAL A 141 -8.40 8.65 -8.07
C VAL A 141 -7.06 9.12 -7.53
N GLY A 142 -6.23 9.63 -8.43
CA GLY A 142 -4.95 10.24 -8.09
C GLY A 142 -5.13 11.60 -7.41
N PRO A 143 -4.05 12.18 -6.85
CA PRO A 143 -4.08 13.55 -6.36
C PRO A 143 -4.22 14.55 -7.51
N ASP A 144 -4.93 15.67 -7.29
CA ASP A 144 -5.07 16.75 -8.26
C ASP A 144 -3.70 17.29 -8.76
N ALA A 145 -3.56 17.40 -10.09
CA ALA A 145 -2.33 17.82 -10.76
C ALA A 145 -1.93 19.30 -10.48
N VAL A 146 -2.91 20.17 -10.16
CA VAL A 146 -2.69 21.61 -9.95
C VAL A 146 -1.81 21.88 -8.73
N ASP A 147 -1.82 20.99 -7.74
CA ASP A 147 -0.94 21.07 -6.57
C ASP A 147 0.40 20.36 -6.78
N GLY A 148 0.55 19.51 -7.81
CA GLY A 148 1.77 18.73 -8.07
C GLY A 148 3.02 19.57 -8.30
N ALA A 149 2.89 20.75 -8.93
CA ALA A 149 4.02 21.64 -9.23
C ALA A 149 4.42 22.58 -8.06
N ARG A 150 3.52 22.80 -7.08
CA ARG A 150 3.79 23.64 -5.89
C ARG A 150 4.05 22.80 -4.62
N ALA A 151 3.56 21.56 -4.57
CA ALA A 151 3.67 20.65 -3.43
C ALA A 151 5.07 20.04 -3.23
N SER A 152 5.98 20.13 -4.20
CA SER A 152 7.38 19.70 -4.07
C SER A 152 8.18 20.47 -3.00
N ARG A 153 7.58 21.47 -2.34
CA ARG A 153 8.27 22.39 -1.41
C ARG A 153 7.76 22.37 0.04
N ARG A 154 6.79 21.53 0.42
CA ARG A 154 6.31 21.45 1.82
C ARG A 154 6.16 20.01 2.31
N PRO A 155 7.16 19.46 3.03
CA PRO A 155 7.11 18.12 3.61
C PRO A 155 6.24 18.01 4.87
N ASP A 156 5.67 19.12 5.34
CA ASP A 156 4.99 19.28 6.63
C ASP A 156 3.47 19.51 6.54
N LEU A 157 2.92 19.76 5.35
CA LEU A 157 1.47 19.86 5.16
C LEU A 157 0.84 18.48 5.06
N ALA A 158 0.32 17.99 6.19
CA ALA A 158 -0.92 17.25 6.40
C ALA A 158 -1.68 16.65 5.17
N GLY A 159 -0.98 15.91 4.32
CA GLY A 159 -1.28 14.54 3.88
C GLY A 159 -2.49 14.23 2.99
N ALA A 160 -3.49 15.09 2.85
CA ALA A 160 -4.66 14.83 2.00
C ALA A 160 -4.67 15.82 0.83
N ARG A 161 -4.06 15.42 -0.29
CA ARG A 161 -4.23 16.14 -1.57
C ARG A 161 -5.68 15.98 -2.00
N ALA A 162 -6.29 17.04 -2.53
CA ALA A 162 -7.62 16.93 -3.11
C ALA A 162 -7.60 15.83 -4.19
N PRO A 163 -8.58 14.91 -4.19
CA PRO A 163 -8.65 13.91 -5.24
C PRO A 163 -8.89 14.58 -6.59
N GLY A 164 -8.22 14.04 -7.61
CA GLY A 164 -8.42 14.37 -9.00
C GLY A 164 -9.81 14.00 -9.51
N ARG A 165 -10.01 14.07 -10.82
CA ARG A 165 -11.28 13.73 -11.47
C ARG A 165 -11.08 12.62 -12.47
N PHE A 166 -12.14 11.89 -12.77
CA PHE A 166 -12.15 11.05 -13.95
C PHE A 166 -12.43 11.89 -15.20
N TYR A 167 -12.11 11.33 -16.37
CA TYR A 167 -12.60 11.87 -17.63
C TYR A 167 -14.16 11.79 -17.66
N PRO A 168 -14.84 12.69 -18.38
CA PRO A 168 -16.29 12.90 -18.23
C PRO A 168 -17.17 11.65 -18.38
N ALA A 169 -16.83 10.77 -19.33
CA ALA A 169 -17.62 9.55 -19.57
C ALA A 169 -17.50 8.53 -18.43
N LEU A 170 -16.35 8.44 -17.76
CA LEU A 170 -16.17 7.59 -16.59
C LEU A 170 -16.78 8.23 -15.35
N GLU A 171 -16.60 9.55 -15.16
CA GLU A 171 -17.20 10.29 -14.05
C GLU A 171 -18.73 10.08 -14.00
N ALA A 172 -19.39 10.06 -15.15
CA ALA A 172 -20.83 9.78 -15.26
C ALA A 172 -21.23 8.35 -14.87
N ALA A 173 -20.32 7.38 -14.87
CA ALA A 173 -20.59 5.99 -14.52
C ALA A 173 -20.37 5.68 -13.02
N VAL A 174 -19.45 6.37 -12.36
CA VAL A 174 -18.99 6.05 -10.99
C VAL A 174 -20.01 6.41 -9.89
N GLY A 175 -21.05 7.18 -10.19
CA GLY A 175 -22.01 7.66 -9.18
C GLY A 175 -23.11 6.68 -8.75
N HIS A 176 -23.38 5.60 -9.50
CA HIS A 176 -24.62 4.82 -9.32
C HIS A 176 -24.54 3.30 -9.53
N GLU A 177 -23.43 2.74 -10.02
CA GLU A 177 -23.42 1.36 -10.55
C GLU A 177 -22.20 0.55 -10.10
N GLY A 178 -22.12 0.09 -8.84
CA GLY A 178 -21.09 -0.86 -8.35
C GLY A 178 -19.62 -0.46 -8.59
N LEU A 179 -19.41 0.77 -9.06
CA LEU A 179 -18.17 1.43 -9.41
C LEU A 179 -17.91 2.45 -8.32
N PHE A 180 -16.81 2.32 -7.60
CA PHE A 180 -16.54 3.14 -6.44
C PHE A 180 -15.21 3.88 -6.62
N PRO A 181 -15.18 5.21 -6.46
CA PRO A 181 -13.94 5.95 -6.47
C PRO A 181 -13.19 5.67 -5.17
N ALA A 182 -11.87 5.57 -5.24
CA ALA A 182 -11.01 5.47 -4.07
C ALA A 182 -9.69 6.18 -4.29
N PHE A 183 -9.13 6.75 -3.23
CA PHE A 183 -7.88 7.49 -3.30
C PHE A 183 -6.69 6.54 -3.45
N ALA A 184 -5.80 6.83 -4.40
CA ALA A 184 -4.57 6.06 -4.65
C ALA A 184 -3.29 6.83 -4.28
N GLY A 185 -3.42 8.03 -3.71
CA GLY A 185 -2.26 8.86 -3.38
C GLY A 185 -1.47 8.30 -2.20
N VAL A 186 -0.18 8.06 -2.42
CA VAL A 186 0.74 7.62 -1.37
C VAL A 186 1.71 8.75 -1.01
N PRO A 187 1.76 9.19 0.26
CA PRO A 187 2.70 10.21 0.69
C PRO A 187 4.11 9.64 0.71
N LYS A 188 5.03 10.33 0.04
CA LYS A 188 6.47 10.04 0.11
C LYS A 188 7.09 10.81 1.26
N ASP A 189 8.00 10.17 2.00
CA ASP A 189 8.83 10.84 2.99
C ASP A 189 9.87 11.77 2.31
N ALA A 190 10.60 12.56 3.10
CA ALA A 190 11.61 13.50 2.60
C ALA A 190 12.72 12.82 1.78
N ASP A 191 12.96 11.52 2.03
CA ASP A 191 13.91 10.68 1.30
C ASP A 191 13.26 9.88 0.17
N THR A 192 12.05 10.24 -0.25
CA THR A 192 11.25 9.62 -1.32
C THR A 192 10.74 8.20 -1.04
N VAL A 193 11.06 7.64 0.13
CA VAL A 193 10.61 6.32 0.56
C VAL A 193 9.15 6.40 1.03
N ILE A 194 8.39 5.36 0.72
CA ILE A 194 7.01 5.21 1.16
C ILE A 194 7.02 4.38 2.45
N ARG A 195 6.66 5.00 3.57
CA ARG A 195 6.53 4.32 4.88
C ARG A 195 5.17 4.51 5.53
N ARG A 196 4.34 5.38 4.95
CA ARG A 196 3.07 5.81 5.50
C ARG A 196 2.01 5.83 4.40
N PHE A 197 0.78 5.59 4.80
CA PHE A 197 -0.39 5.73 3.93
C PHE A 197 -1.45 6.60 4.61
N VAL A 198 -2.37 7.16 3.83
CA VAL A 198 -3.55 7.87 4.36
C VAL A 198 -4.75 6.92 4.34
N GLY A 199 -5.54 6.89 5.41
CA GLY A 199 -6.71 5.99 5.50
C GLY A 199 -7.88 6.45 4.61
N ALA A 200 -8.13 7.76 4.61
CA ALA A 200 -9.12 8.41 3.77
C ALA A 200 -8.74 9.88 3.55
N VAL A 201 -9.20 10.48 2.46
CA VAL A 201 -9.10 11.94 2.19
C VAL A 201 -10.49 12.53 2.06
N ARG A 202 -10.64 13.85 2.12
CA ARG A 202 -11.91 14.48 1.73
C ARG A 202 -11.94 14.71 0.24
N ASP A 203 -13.05 14.35 -0.39
CA ASP A 203 -13.35 14.83 -1.73
C ASP A 203 -13.71 16.31 -1.73
N ARG A 204 -13.96 16.87 -2.92
CA ARG A 204 -14.33 18.28 -3.08
C ARG A 204 -15.72 18.62 -2.50
N ASN A 205 -16.56 17.62 -2.28
CA ASN A 205 -17.88 17.76 -1.68
C ASN A 205 -17.83 17.60 -0.14
N GLY A 206 -16.64 17.36 0.43
CA GLY A 206 -16.41 17.15 1.86
C GLY A 206 -16.64 15.71 2.34
N THR A 207 -16.99 14.80 1.44
CA THR A 207 -17.23 13.37 1.71
C THR A 207 -15.91 12.65 1.93
N ALA A 208 -15.88 11.68 2.85
CA ALA A 208 -14.68 10.87 3.04
C ALA A 208 -14.51 9.89 1.87
N LEU A 209 -13.37 10.00 1.18
CA LEU A 209 -12.93 9.13 0.11
C LEU A 209 -11.87 8.16 0.66
N PRO A 210 -12.21 6.86 0.87
CA PRO A 210 -11.26 5.86 1.36
C PRO A 210 -10.09 5.65 0.41
N VAL A 211 -8.97 5.17 0.94
CA VAL A 211 -7.89 4.58 0.13
C VAL A 211 -8.37 3.29 -0.55
N LEU A 212 -7.80 2.93 -1.71
CA LEU A 212 -8.15 1.74 -2.52
C LEU A 212 -8.44 0.48 -1.68
N ALA A 213 -7.53 0.12 -0.78
CA ALA A 213 -7.67 -1.08 0.05
C ALA A 213 -8.87 -1.02 1.01
N ALA A 214 -9.12 0.15 1.61
CA ALA A 214 -10.27 0.34 2.49
C ALA A 214 -11.59 0.29 1.71
N ALA A 215 -11.63 0.91 0.53
CA ALA A 215 -12.80 0.87 -0.36
C ALA A 215 -13.13 -0.57 -0.78
N ALA A 216 -12.12 -1.36 -1.16
CA ALA A 216 -12.30 -2.77 -1.53
C ALA A 216 -12.90 -3.58 -0.37
N LEU A 217 -12.42 -3.39 0.87
CA LEU A 217 -12.97 -4.07 2.04
C LEU A 217 -14.43 -3.69 2.32
N VAL A 218 -14.76 -2.40 2.24
CA VAL A 218 -16.12 -1.89 2.45
C VAL A 218 -17.09 -2.48 1.41
N HIS A 219 -16.72 -2.42 0.13
CA HIS A 219 -17.64 -2.76 -0.95
C HIS A 219 -17.70 -4.25 -1.28
N SER A 220 -16.67 -5.04 -0.95
CA SER A 220 -16.70 -6.51 -1.08
C SER A 220 -17.59 -7.21 -0.07
N GLY A 221 -18.11 -6.50 0.94
CA GLY A 221 -18.85 -7.11 2.05
C GLY A 221 -17.98 -7.95 2.99
N ALA A 222 -16.65 -7.86 2.86
CA ALA A 222 -15.70 -8.46 3.79
C ALA A 222 -15.74 -7.83 5.19
N THR A 223 -16.36 -6.64 5.30
CA THR A 223 -16.58 -5.92 6.56
C THR A 223 -18.03 -5.49 6.67
N ARG A 224 -18.48 -5.21 7.91
CA ARG A 224 -19.72 -4.46 8.15
C ARG A 224 -19.32 -3.00 8.37
N PRO A 225 -19.74 -2.04 7.52
CA PRO A 225 -19.64 -0.64 7.89
C PRO A 225 -20.63 -0.40 9.05
N ASP A 226 -20.12 0.04 10.19
CA ASP A 226 -20.98 0.41 11.33
C ASP A 226 -21.70 1.76 11.08
N ASP A 227 -21.22 2.58 10.14
CA ASP A 227 -21.90 3.79 9.64
C ASP A 227 -21.43 4.17 8.22
N PRO A 228 -22.26 4.84 7.39
CA PRO A 228 -21.82 5.46 6.13
C PRO A 228 -20.76 6.55 6.40
N PRO A 229 -19.91 6.90 5.41
CA PRO A 229 -18.80 7.84 5.56
C PRO A 229 -19.30 9.30 5.67
N VAL A 230 -20.00 9.62 6.77
CA VAL A 230 -20.46 10.98 7.12
C VAL A 230 -19.60 11.56 8.25
N SER A 231 -18.65 10.78 8.79
CA SER A 231 -17.79 11.15 9.92
C SER A 231 -16.32 11.30 9.50
N ASP A 232 -15.53 11.96 10.35
CA ASP A 232 -14.07 12.17 10.20
C ASP A 232 -13.27 10.86 10.15
N ALA A 233 -13.90 9.70 10.26
CA ALA A 233 -13.26 8.40 10.19
C ALA A 233 -14.15 7.35 9.51
N ILE A 234 -13.49 6.37 8.90
CA ILE A 234 -14.10 5.16 8.34
C ILE A 234 -13.86 4.02 9.33
N GLU A 235 -14.91 3.41 9.86
CA GLU A 235 -14.82 2.23 10.72
C GLU A 235 -15.05 0.95 9.91
N LEU A 236 -14.10 0.02 10.01
CA LEU A 236 -14.11 -1.27 9.35
C LEU A 236 -14.20 -2.36 10.42
N ASP A 237 -15.32 -3.06 10.49
CA ASP A 237 -15.44 -4.27 11.30
C ASP A 237 -14.85 -5.46 10.52
N LEU A 238 -13.67 -5.92 10.94
CA LEU A 238 -12.95 -7.05 10.33
C LEU A 238 -13.38 -8.41 10.90
N SER A 239 -14.44 -8.48 11.72
CA SER A 239 -14.97 -9.72 12.30
C SER A 239 -15.38 -10.76 11.25
N ARG A 240 -15.71 -10.32 10.03
CA ARG A 240 -16.00 -11.18 8.86
C ARG A 240 -14.79 -11.45 7.98
N SER A 241 -13.64 -10.82 8.24
CA SER A 241 -12.43 -11.10 7.49
C SER A 241 -11.95 -12.51 7.82
N ARG A 242 -11.75 -13.34 6.79
CA ARG A 242 -11.28 -14.74 6.93
C ARG A 242 -9.80 -14.85 7.34
N VAL A 243 -9.28 -13.93 8.15
CA VAL A 243 -7.92 -14.05 8.68
C VAL A 243 -7.99 -14.97 9.90
N GLU A 244 -7.50 -16.21 9.78
CA GLU A 244 -7.44 -17.16 10.92
C GLU A 244 -6.65 -16.62 12.13
N ALA A 245 -5.81 -15.61 11.91
CA ALA A 245 -4.98 -14.96 12.94
C ALA A 245 -5.57 -13.68 13.55
N VAL A 246 -6.75 -13.21 13.10
CA VAL A 246 -7.36 -11.99 13.66
C VAL A 246 -8.37 -12.39 14.74
N GLN A 247 -8.08 -11.96 15.98
CA GLN A 247 -9.03 -12.05 17.09
C GLN A 247 -10.41 -11.53 16.66
N THR A 248 -11.46 -12.21 17.11
CA THR A 248 -12.86 -12.10 16.70
C THR A 248 -13.53 -10.72 16.81
N ASP A 249 -12.82 -9.68 17.26
CA ASP A 249 -13.29 -8.29 17.39
C ASP A 249 -12.23 -7.28 16.92
N CYS A 250 -11.81 -7.35 15.66
CA CYS A 250 -10.86 -6.37 15.11
C CYS A 250 -11.60 -5.26 14.36
N ARG A 251 -11.78 -4.12 15.04
CA ARG A 251 -12.27 -2.89 14.41
C ARG A 251 -11.10 -2.01 13.99
N LEU A 252 -11.06 -1.62 12.72
CA LEU A 252 -10.07 -0.70 12.19
C LEU A 252 -10.73 0.65 11.91
N ARG A 253 -10.31 1.68 12.65
CA ARG A 253 -10.76 3.07 12.46
C ARG A 253 -9.72 3.88 11.68
N LEU A 254 -10.09 4.30 10.47
CA LEU A 254 -9.27 5.10 9.57
C LEU A 254 -9.74 6.55 9.57
N GLU A 255 -9.03 7.42 10.28
CA GLU A 255 -9.29 8.86 10.34
C GLU A 255 -8.87 9.53 9.03
N THR A 256 -9.72 10.44 8.57
CA THR A 256 -9.52 11.23 7.36
C THR A 256 -8.32 12.16 7.54
N GLY A 257 -7.39 12.14 6.58
CA GLY A 257 -6.16 12.93 6.61
C GLY A 257 -5.09 12.42 7.57
N ARG A 258 -5.36 11.37 8.37
CA ARG A 258 -4.36 10.78 9.25
C ARG A 258 -3.43 9.86 8.48
N LEU A 259 -2.13 9.99 8.78
CA LEU A 259 -1.09 9.12 8.27
C LEU A 259 -0.92 7.91 9.19
N TYR A 260 -0.94 6.71 8.59
CA TYR A 260 -0.75 5.43 9.24
C TYR A 260 0.57 4.81 8.80
N PRO A 261 1.35 4.22 9.71
CA PRO A 261 2.58 3.52 9.33
C PRO A 261 2.24 2.25 8.57
N ILE A 262 2.98 1.97 7.50
CA ILE A 262 2.93 0.68 6.81
C ILE A 262 3.71 -0.31 7.68
N ARG A 263 3.02 -1.36 8.15
CA ARG A 263 3.58 -2.39 9.02
C ARG A 263 3.72 -3.75 8.34
N PHE A 264 3.56 -3.78 7.03
CA PHE A 264 3.73 -4.97 6.21
C PHE A 264 4.88 -4.75 5.23
N ASN A 265 5.90 -5.59 5.33
CA ASN A 265 6.89 -5.80 4.28
C ASN A 265 6.98 -7.31 4.08
N GLY A 266 6.37 -7.83 3.02
CA GLY A 266 6.42 -9.23 2.68
C GLY A 266 7.47 -9.49 1.60
N PRO A 267 8.13 -10.66 1.59
CA PRO A 267 9.00 -11.03 0.48
C PRO A 267 8.23 -11.06 -0.85
N SER A 268 8.93 -10.83 -1.97
CA SER A 268 8.35 -11.04 -3.29
C SER A 268 7.76 -12.45 -3.41
N GLY A 269 6.57 -12.58 -4.01
CA GLY A 269 5.83 -13.84 -4.14
C GLY A 269 4.86 -14.16 -2.99
N THR A 270 4.69 -13.26 -2.01
CA THR A 270 3.67 -13.36 -0.95
C THR A 270 2.24 -13.17 -1.48
N VAL A 271 2.10 -12.46 -2.60
CA VAL A 271 0.82 -12.27 -3.30
C VAL A 271 0.91 -12.96 -4.65
N THR A 272 -0.16 -13.62 -5.07
CA THR A 272 -0.23 -14.25 -6.39
C THR A 272 -0.21 -13.17 -7.46
N THR A 273 0.79 -13.17 -8.35
CA THR A 273 0.89 -12.20 -9.44
C THR A 273 0.72 -12.91 -10.79
N LEU A 274 -0.19 -12.41 -11.62
CA LEU A 274 -0.46 -12.88 -12.97
C LEU A 274 -0.16 -11.76 -13.98
N PRO A 275 0.44 -12.07 -15.14
CA PRO A 275 0.66 -11.09 -16.19
C PRO A 275 -0.66 -10.73 -16.89
N ALA A 276 -0.93 -9.44 -17.06
CA ALA A 276 -2.15 -8.93 -17.69
C ALA A 276 -2.31 -9.39 -19.15
N GLY A 277 -1.19 -9.54 -19.88
CA GLY A 277 -1.19 -10.03 -21.25
C GLY A 277 -1.83 -11.41 -21.39
N LEU A 278 -1.58 -12.31 -20.43
CA LEU A 278 -2.21 -13.64 -20.41
C LEU A 278 -3.73 -13.52 -20.28
N LEU A 279 -4.23 -12.67 -19.38
CA LEU A 279 -5.66 -12.51 -19.16
C LEU A 279 -6.39 -11.85 -20.33
N SER A 280 -5.72 -10.92 -21.03
CA SER A 280 -6.28 -10.30 -22.24
C SER A 280 -6.46 -11.29 -23.39
N ALA A 281 -5.61 -12.33 -23.45
CA ALA A 281 -5.63 -13.33 -24.51
C ALA A 281 -6.60 -14.51 -24.23
N LEU A 282 -7.10 -14.63 -22.99
CA LEU A 282 -8.05 -15.69 -22.63
C LEU A 282 -9.44 -15.37 -23.18
N SER A 283 -9.88 -16.15 -24.16
CA SER A 283 -11.16 -15.92 -24.83
C SER A 283 -12.36 -16.27 -23.94
N ASP A 284 -12.45 -17.47 -23.35
CA ASP A 284 -13.69 -17.89 -22.65
C ASP A 284 -13.55 -18.91 -21.51
N ALA A 285 -12.41 -19.58 -21.35
CA ALA A 285 -12.27 -20.65 -20.35
C ALA A 285 -11.72 -20.12 -19.02
N VAL A 286 -12.56 -20.10 -17.98
CA VAL A 286 -12.12 -19.92 -16.59
C VAL A 286 -11.96 -21.30 -15.97
N ALA A 287 -10.74 -21.66 -15.59
CA ALA A 287 -10.48 -22.92 -14.88
C ALA A 287 -11.26 -22.97 -13.55
N GLU A 288 -11.68 -24.17 -13.12
CA GLU A 288 -12.36 -24.34 -11.83
C GLU A 288 -11.46 -23.89 -10.66
N ASP A 289 -10.18 -24.26 -10.71
CA ASP A 289 -9.14 -23.92 -9.72
C ASP A 289 -8.41 -22.60 -10.07
N ASN A 290 -9.18 -21.55 -10.33
CA ASN A 290 -8.62 -20.25 -10.69
C ASN A 290 -8.30 -19.40 -9.43
N PRO A 291 -7.05 -18.90 -9.28
CA PRO A 291 -6.63 -18.14 -8.10
C PRO A 291 -7.30 -16.76 -7.95
N LEU A 292 -7.98 -16.26 -8.99
CA LEU A 292 -8.73 -15.00 -8.93
C LEU A 292 -10.12 -15.15 -8.29
N ARG A 293 -10.60 -16.38 -8.08
CA ARG A 293 -11.94 -16.64 -7.53
C ARG A 293 -12.00 -16.25 -6.06
N GLY A 294 -12.92 -15.33 -5.73
CA GLY A 294 -13.13 -14.85 -4.36
C GLY A 294 -11.97 -14.05 -3.76
N SER A 295 -10.97 -13.66 -4.56
CA SER A 295 -9.86 -12.81 -4.13
C SER A 295 -10.09 -11.35 -4.47
N PHE A 296 -9.39 -10.46 -3.77
CA PHE A 296 -9.22 -9.06 -4.11
C PHE A 296 -8.19 -8.96 -5.24
N VAL A 297 -8.63 -8.55 -6.43
CA VAL A 297 -7.78 -8.52 -7.62
C VAL A 297 -7.34 -7.09 -7.90
N PHE A 298 -6.05 -6.82 -7.76
CA PHE A 298 -5.43 -5.53 -8.06
C PHE A 298 -4.89 -5.55 -9.49
N ILE A 299 -5.41 -4.70 -10.37
CA ILE A 299 -4.92 -4.53 -11.74
C ILE A 299 -4.09 -3.25 -11.75
N GLY A 300 -2.79 -3.37 -12.01
CA GLY A 300 -1.85 -2.25 -11.88
C GLY A 300 -0.49 -2.54 -12.50
N ALA A 301 0.37 -1.53 -12.51
CA ALA A 301 1.76 -1.60 -12.96
C ALA A 301 2.73 -1.46 -11.77
#